data_AF-A0A927M128-F1
#
_entry.id   AF-A0A927M128-F1
#
_cell.length_a   1.000
_cell.length_b   1.000
_cell.length_c   1.000
_cell.angle_alpha   90.00
_cell.angle_beta   90.00
_cell.angle_gamma   90.00
#
_symmetry.space_group_name_H-M   'P 1'
#
loop_
_entity.id
_entity.type
_entity.pdbx_description
1 polymer ?
#
loop_
_entity_poly.entity_id
_entity_poly.type
_entity_poly.pdbx_seq_one_letter_code
_entity_poly.pdbx_strand_id
1 'polypeptide(L)'
;MSNKKPVTCLRCSKTANENDKFCIDCGAPLQNRCSDEPGLLKKGCSHLNVQNAAFCAKCGEPTLFQLHGLITPIYDNANKPLFSRINHLQQALKNNMFGD
;
A
#
# COMPACT_ATOMS: atom_id res chain seq x y z
N MET A 1 -6.92 31.23 -3.77
CA MET A 1 -5.73 30.36 -3.89
C MET A 1 -5.71 29.45 -2.66
N SER A 2 -5.75 28.14 -2.84
CA SER A 2 -5.86 27.17 -1.73
C SER A 2 -4.49 27.05 -1.05
N ASN A 3 -4.42 27.37 0.24
CA ASN A 3 -3.18 27.39 1.03
C ASN A 3 -2.85 25.96 1.51
N LYS A 4 -2.33 25.10 0.62
CA LYS A 4 -1.92 23.73 0.97
C LYS A 4 -0.44 23.71 1.33
N LYS A 5 -0.09 22.93 2.36
CA LYS A 5 1.30 22.83 2.83
C LYS A 5 2.12 21.96 1.88
N PRO A 6 3.41 22.28 1.67
CA PRO A 6 4.32 21.43 0.90
C PRO A 6 4.42 20.03 1.52
N VAL A 7 4.56 19.01 0.67
CA VAL A 7 4.64 17.59 1.07
C VAL A 7 6.07 17.11 0.92
N THR A 8 6.57 16.37 1.91
CA THR A 8 7.89 15.73 1.85
C THR A 8 7.74 14.30 1.33
N CYS A 9 8.55 13.91 0.34
CA CYS A 9 8.55 12.55 -0.17
C CYS A 9 9.06 11.57 0.89
N LEU A 10 8.30 10.52 1.18
CA LEU A 10 8.68 9.49 2.16
C LEU A 10 9.88 8.63 1.71
N ARG A 11 10.17 8.58 0.40
CA ARG A 11 11.27 7.76 -0.14
C ARG A 11 12.61 8.47 -0.14
N CYS A 12 12.64 9.71 -0.62
CA CYS A 12 13.89 10.46 -0.85
C CYS A 12 13.99 11.77 -0.07
N SER A 13 13.00 12.08 0.77
CA SER A 13 12.96 13.29 1.61
C SER A 13 12.95 14.62 0.86
N LYS A 14 12.79 14.64 -0.46
CA LYS A 14 12.61 15.89 -1.20
C LYS A 14 11.24 16.51 -0.92
N THR A 15 11.22 17.82 -0.69
CA THR A 15 10.01 18.64 -0.74
C THR A 15 9.45 18.69 -2.16
N ALA A 16 8.20 18.29 -2.32
CA ALA A 16 7.44 18.38 -3.55
C ALA A 16 6.41 19.52 -3.48
N ASN A 17 5.91 19.94 -4.65
CA ASN A 17 4.82 20.90 -4.69
C ASN A 17 3.52 20.23 -4.24
N GLU A 18 2.61 21.03 -3.68
CA GLU A 18 1.33 20.56 -3.15
C GLU A 18 0.40 19.88 -4.17
N ASN A 19 0.60 20.15 -5.46
CA ASN A 19 -0.20 19.61 -6.56
C ASN A 19 0.43 18.35 -7.19
N ASP A 20 1.68 18.04 -6.87
CA ASP A 20 2.38 16.90 -7.41
C ASP A 20 1.76 15.61 -6.84
N LYS A 21 1.42 14.67 -7.73
CA LYS A 21 0.94 13.34 -7.32
C LYS A 21 2.09 12.40 -7.00
N PHE A 22 3.22 12.58 -7.68
CA PHE A 22 4.43 11.78 -7.57
C PHE A 22 5.65 12.68 -7.40
N CYS A 23 6.65 12.21 -6.66
CA CYS A 23 7.91 12.91 -6.50
C CYS A 23 8.66 12.97 -7.82
N ILE A 24 9.03 14.18 -8.26
CA ILE A 24 9.75 14.39 -9.52
C ILE A 24 11.17 13.79 -9.51
N ASP A 25 11.76 13.59 -8.33
CA ASP A 25 13.12 13.06 -8.21
C ASP A 25 13.17 11.52 -8.18
N CYS A 26 12.16 10.84 -7.63
CA CYS A 26 12.21 9.39 -7.41
C CYS A 26 10.95 8.61 -7.81
N GLY A 27 9.92 9.29 -8.33
CA GLY A 27 8.67 8.69 -8.79
C GLY A 27 7.76 8.13 -7.68
N ALA A 28 8.11 8.24 -6.40
CA ALA A 28 7.27 7.76 -5.32
C ALA A 28 5.96 8.56 -5.22
N PRO A 29 4.81 7.94 -4.92
CA PRO A 29 3.57 8.67 -4.68
C PRO A 29 3.72 9.60 -3.46
N LEU A 30 3.14 10.80 -3.56
CA LEU A 30 3.18 11.81 -2.49
C LEU A 30 1.92 11.81 -1.61
N GLN A 31 0.86 11.16 -2.07
CA GLN A 31 -0.42 11.07 -1.38
C GLN A 31 -0.85 9.62 -1.22
N ASN A 32 -1.32 9.25 -0.03
CA ASN A 32 -1.70 7.88 0.28
C ASN A 32 -3.11 7.51 -0.23
N ARG A 33 -3.30 7.54 -1.55
CA ARG A 33 -4.58 7.21 -2.19
C ARG A 33 -4.79 5.71 -2.24
N CYS A 34 -6.05 5.29 -2.29
CA CYS A 34 -6.39 3.90 -2.62
C CYS A 34 -5.82 3.52 -4.00
N SER A 35 -5.38 2.27 -4.16
CA SER A 35 -4.84 1.74 -5.43
C SER A 35 -5.90 1.25 -6.42
N ASP A 36 -7.17 1.24 -6.04
CA ASP A 36 -8.27 0.83 -6.92
C ASP A 36 -8.57 1.89 -7.97
N GLU A 37 -7.90 1.82 -9.10
CA GLU A 37 -8.08 2.76 -10.20
C GLU A 37 -9.41 2.53 -10.95
N PRO A 38 -10.09 3.60 -11.37
CA PRO A 38 -11.26 3.49 -12.24
C PRO A 38 -10.87 2.87 -13.59
N GLY A 39 -11.76 2.06 -14.15
CA GLY A 39 -11.62 1.48 -15.49
C GLY A 39 -12.95 1.52 -16.24
N LEU A 40 -12.99 0.96 -17.45
CA LEU A 40 -14.19 1.00 -18.32
C LEU A 40 -15.45 0.41 -17.65
N LEU A 41 -15.27 -0.59 -16.77
CA LEU A 41 -16.36 -1.31 -16.09
C LEU A 41 -16.31 -1.17 -14.56
N LYS A 42 -15.37 -0.39 -14.02
CA LYS A 42 -15.15 -0.26 -12.57
C LYS A 42 -15.07 1.21 -12.19
N LYS A 43 -15.86 1.63 -11.19
CA LYS A 43 -15.82 3.00 -10.68
C LYS A 43 -14.50 3.35 -9.99
N GLY A 44 -13.78 2.34 -9.49
CA GLY A 44 -12.58 2.52 -8.67
C GLY A 44 -12.89 3.17 -7.31
N CYS A 45 -11.82 3.42 -6.55
CA CYS A 45 -11.85 4.15 -5.29
C CYS A 45 -10.72 5.18 -5.28
N SER A 46 -11.06 6.46 -5.17
CA SER A 46 -10.09 7.56 -5.13
C SER A 46 -9.85 8.12 -3.73
N HIS A 47 -10.28 7.38 -2.69
CA HIS A 47 -10.20 7.83 -1.29
C HIS A 47 -8.76 8.14 -0.89
N LEU A 48 -8.56 9.30 -0.25
CA LEU A 48 -7.28 9.72 0.31
C LEU A 48 -7.20 9.24 1.76
N ASN A 49 -6.27 8.33 2.04
CA ASN A 49 -6.07 7.77 3.36
C ASN A 49 -5.05 8.58 4.16
N VAL A 50 -5.03 8.35 5.47
CA VAL A 50 -3.97 8.85 6.37
C VAL A 50 -2.61 8.22 6.00
N GLN A 51 -1.50 8.89 6.29
CA GLN A 51 -0.17 8.50 5.76
C GLN A 51 0.30 7.09 6.18
N ASN A 52 -0.10 6.61 7.36
CA ASN A 52 0.28 5.29 7.88
C ASN A 52 -0.71 4.17 7.50
N ALA A 53 -1.75 4.44 6.71
CA ALA A 53 -2.73 3.43 6.33
C ALA A 53 -2.22 2.54 5.20
N ALA A 54 -1.97 1.27 5.51
CA ALA A 54 -1.56 0.26 4.53
C ALA A 54 -2.70 -0.18 3.58
N PHE A 55 -3.95 -0.03 4.01
CA PHE A 55 -5.15 -0.37 3.25
C PHE A 55 -6.16 0.77 3.26
N CYS A 56 -7.03 0.80 2.26
CA CYS A 56 -8.03 1.81 2.11
C CYS A 56 -9.15 1.65 3.16
N ALA A 57 -9.39 2.69 3.96
CA ALA A 57 -10.45 2.69 4.97
C ALA A 57 -11.87 2.58 4.38
N LYS A 58 -12.02 2.81 3.07
CA LYS A 58 -13.31 2.78 2.36
C LYS A 58 -13.62 1.44 1.71
N CYS A 59 -12.63 0.77 1.11
CA CYS A 59 -12.87 -0.43 0.30
C CYS A 59 -11.92 -1.61 0.60
N GLY A 60 -10.95 -1.46 1.49
CA GLY A 60 -10.03 -2.53 1.89
C GLY A 60 -8.89 -2.83 0.92
N GLU A 61 -8.92 -2.31 -0.31
CA GLU A 61 -7.80 -2.43 -1.25
C GLU A 61 -6.52 -1.77 -0.70
N PRO A 62 -5.33 -2.23 -1.10
CA PRO A 62 -4.08 -1.58 -0.73
C PRO A 62 -4.06 -0.08 -1.04
N THR A 63 -3.24 0.65 -0.32
CA THR A 63 -2.95 2.05 -0.68
C THR A 63 -1.72 2.14 -1.58
N LEU A 64 -1.57 3.25 -2.31
CA LEU A 64 -0.38 3.50 -3.11
C LEU A 64 0.89 3.47 -2.27
N PHE A 65 0.88 3.94 -1.02
CA PHE A 65 2.08 3.87 -0.18
C PHE A 65 2.47 2.43 0.13
N GLN A 66 1.49 1.57 0.42
CA GLN A 66 1.75 0.15 0.66
C GLN A 66 2.23 -0.55 -0.62
N LEU A 67 1.57 -0.30 -1.76
CA LEU A 67 1.92 -0.92 -3.04
C LEU A 67 3.33 -0.54 -3.51
N HIS A 68 3.76 0.68 -3.19
CA HIS A 68 5.11 1.17 -3.51
C HIS A 68 6.13 0.95 -2.38
N GLY A 69 5.79 0.16 -1.35
CA GLY A 69 6.70 -0.20 -0.26
C GLY A 69 7.15 0.97 0.62
N LEU A 70 6.40 2.08 0.64
CA LEU A 70 6.66 3.23 1.51
C LEU A 70 6.18 2.99 2.94
N ILE A 71 5.23 2.07 3.12
CA ILE A 71 4.71 1.63 4.41
C ILE A 71 4.48 0.12 4.38
N THR A 72 4.58 -0.51 5.55
CA THR A 72 4.25 -1.92 5.75
C THR A 72 3.03 -2.05 6.68
N PRO A 73 2.15 -3.03 6.47
CA PRO A 73 1.10 -3.35 7.44
C PRO A 73 1.71 -3.70 8.81
N ILE A 74 0.99 -3.36 9.89
CA ILE A 74 1.42 -3.64 11.27
C ILE A 74 1.32 -5.15 11.58
N TYR A 75 0.40 -5.86 10.93
CA TYR A 75 0.19 -7.29 11.12
C TYR A 75 0.92 -8.11 10.07
N ASP A 76 1.70 -9.09 10.53
CA ASP A 76 2.30 -10.10 9.67
C ASP A 76 1.22 -10.80 8.84
N ASN A 77 1.45 -10.90 7.54
CA ASN A 77 0.55 -11.55 6.58
C ASN A 77 -0.76 -10.78 6.30
N ALA A 78 -0.88 -9.48 6.59
CA ALA A 78 -2.07 -8.71 6.25
C ALA A 78 -2.43 -8.74 4.74
N ASN A 79 -1.44 -8.95 3.87
CA ASN A 79 -1.62 -9.08 2.41
C ASN A 79 -1.88 -10.51 1.93
N LYS A 80 -1.81 -11.50 2.82
CA LYS A 80 -1.89 -12.91 2.44
C LYS A 80 -3.34 -13.40 2.59
N PRO A 81 -3.98 -13.87 1.51
CA PRO A 81 -5.29 -14.50 1.64
C PRO A 81 -5.18 -15.69 2.60
N LEU A 82 -6.22 -15.92 3.41
CA LEU A 82 -6.23 -16.91 4.49
C LEU A 82 -5.75 -18.30 4.02
N PHE A 83 -6.09 -18.69 2.79
CA PHE A 83 -5.69 -19.96 2.17
C PHE A 83 -4.17 -20.12 2.00
N SER A 84 -3.43 -19.05 1.75
CA SER A 84 -1.96 -19.12 1.65
C SER A 84 -1.31 -19.52 3.00
N ARG A 85 -1.95 -19.21 4.13
CA ARG A 85 -1.50 -19.68 5.46
C ARG A 85 -1.74 -21.17 5.63
N ILE A 86 -2.84 -21.71 5.10
CA ILE A 86 -3.15 -23.15 5.16
C ILE A 86 -2.06 -23.94 4.42
N ASN A 87 -1.66 -23.49 3.22
CA ASN A 87 -0.62 -24.17 2.45
C ASN A 87 0.75 -24.15 3.16
N HIS A 88 1.15 -23.01 3.75
CA HIS A 88 2.41 -22.94 4.50
C HIS A 88 2.38 -23.80 5.78
N LEU A 89 1.26 -23.83 6.51
CA LEU A 89 1.10 -24.72 7.67
C LEU A 89 1.15 -26.20 7.25
N GLN A 90 0.47 -26.58 6.18
CA GLN A 90 0.52 -27.94 5.64
C GLN A 90 1.93 -28.32 5.18
N GLN A 91 2.67 -27.39 4.56
CA GLN A 91 4.06 -27.61 4.15
C GLN A 91 4.98 -27.76 5.36
N ALA A 92 4.84 -26.92 6.39
CA ALA A 92 5.62 -27.02 7.63
C ALA A 92 5.35 -28.33 8.38
N LEU A 93 4.08 -28.77 8.43
CA LEU A 93 3.71 -30.07 9.01
C LEU A 93 4.29 -31.25 8.22
N LYS A 94 4.29 -31.18 6.88
CA LYS A 94 4.93 -32.21 6.04
C LYS A 94 6.45 -32.26 6.26
N ASN A 95 7.12 -31.12 6.31
CA ASN A 95 8.56 -31.07 6.50
C ASN A 95 9.00 -31.59 7.89
N ASN A 96 8.16 -31.43 8.92
CA ASN A 96 8.39 -32.02 10.24
C ASN A 96 8.06 -33.52 10.33
N MET A 97 7.38 -34.10 9.33
CA MET A 97 7.03 -35.53 9.27
C MET A 97 8.04 -36.37 8.48
N PHE A 98 8.90 -35.74 7.68
CA PHE A 98 9.88 -36.39 6.80
C PHE A 98 11.31 -35.84 6.98
N GLY A 99 11.60 -35.23 8.13
CA GLY A 99 12.95 -34.77 8.47
C GLY A 99 13.78 -35.92 9.03
N ASP A 100 14.63 -36.50 8.18
CA ASP A 100 15.85 -37.22 8.58
C ASP A 100 16.98 -36.21 8.83
#